data_AF-A0A958UV53-F1
#
_entry.id   AF-A0A958UV53-F1
#
_cell.length_a   1.000
_cell.length_b   1.000
_cell.length_c   1.000
_cell.angle_alpha   90.00
_cell.angle_beta   90.00
_cell.angle_gamma   90.00
#
_symmetry.space_group_name_H-M   'P 1'
#
loop_
_entity.id
_entity.type
_entity.pdbx_description
1 polymer ?
#
loop_
_entity_poly.entity_id
_entity_poly.type
_entity_poly.pdbx_seq_one_letter_code
_entity_poly.pdbx_strand_id
1 'polypeptide(L)' 'NQGALAWLQMKTDGYEADKNDLVVLENGIKQNLTQQWDGTVGSFKWSKSGQTLYFTAPIEGTIQLFQVNYPG' A
#
# COMPACT_ATOMS: atom_id res chain seq x y z
N ASN A 1 -0.54 4.85 15.49
CA ASN A 1 -1.47 5.21 14.39
C ASN A 1 -2.18 6.48 14.76
N GLN A 2 -1.76 7.60 14.17
CA GLN A 2 -2.27 8.94 14.46
C GLN A 2 -3.59 9.22 13.73
N GLY A 3 -4.54 8.27 13.74
CA GLY A 3 -5.82 8.42 13.01
C GLY A 3 -5.77 8.11 11.51
N ALA A 4 -4.60 7.76 10.95
CA ALA A 4 -4.48 7.25 9.59
C ALA A 4 -5.01 5.81 9.45
N LEU A 5 -5.83 5.57 8.42
CA LEU A 5 -6.30 4.25 7.98
C LEU A 5 -5.55 3.85 6.72
N ALA A 6 -5.04 2.62 6.65
CA ALA A 6 -4.45 2.07 5.44
C ALA A 6 -5.19 0.80 5.01
N TRP A 7 -5.31 0.58 3.70
CA TRP A 7 -5.93 -0.61 3.12
C TRP A 7 -5.40 -0.89 1.72
N LEU A 8 -5.73 -2.08 1.19
CA LEU A 8 -5.47 -2.45 -0.20
C LEU A 8 -6.67 -2.12 -1.07
N GLN A 9 -6.42 -1.51 -2.23
CA GLN A 9 -7.47 -1.11 -3.16
C GLN A 9 -7.10 -1.50 -4.60
N MET A 10 -8.03 -2.14 -5.31
CA MET A 10 -7.99 -2.27 -6.78
C MET A 10 -8.56 -1.03 -7.46
N LYS A 11 -8.11 -0.75 -8.69
CA LYS A 11 -8.58 0.42 -9.45
C LYS A 11 -10.03 0.26 -9.89
N THR A 12 -10.39 -0.92 -10.39
CA THR A 12 -11.72 -1.27 -10.88
C THR A 12 -12.35 -2.27 -9.93
N ASP A 13 -13.57 -1.99 -9.50
CA ASP A 13 -14.28 -2.89 -8.59
C ASP A 13 -14.61 -4.23 -9.27
N GLY A 14 -14.34 -5.33 -8.59
CA GLY A 14 -14.56 -6.69 -9.08
C GLY A 14 -13.62 -7.17 -10.20
N TYR A 15 -12.60 -6.40 -10.61
CA TYR A 15 -11.65 -6.84 -11.63
C TYR A 15 -10.37 -7.41 -11.01
N GLU A 16 -10.35 -8.73 -10.79
CA GLU A 16 -9.28 -9.45 -10.06
C GLU A 16 -7.88 -9.33 -10.70
N ALA A 17 -7.79 -8.94 -11.97
CA ALA A 17 -6.52 -8.74 -12.65
C ALA A 17 -5.86 -7.39 -12.35
N ASP A 18 -6.58 -6.44 -11.73
CA ASP A 18 -5.98 -5.19 -11.28
C ASP A 18 -4.99 -5.45 -10.12
N LYS A 19 -3.90 -4.69 -10.09
CA LYS A 19 -3.01 -4.72 -8.93
C LYS A 19 -3.72 -4.18 -7.69
N ASN A 20 -3.31 -4.68 -6.54
CA ASN A 20 -3.63 -4.08 -5.26
C ASN A 20 -2.68 -2.92 -4.97
N ASP A 21 -3.23 -1.72 -4.82
CA ASP A 21 -2.50 -0.54 -4.38
C ASP A 21 -2.61 -0.36 -2.86
N LEU A 22 -1.55 0.17 -2.26
CA LEU A 22 -1.52 0.58 -0.85
C LEU A 22 -2.00 2.02 -0.71
N VAL A 23 -3.16 2.17 -0.10
CA VAL A 23 -3.83 3.46 0.07
C VAL A 23 -3.87 3.85 1.54
N VAL A 24 -3.68 5.13 1.82
CA VAL A 24 -3.80 5.73 3.15
C VAL A 24 -4.85 6.84 3.14
N LEU A 25 -5.62 6.94 4.22
CA LEU A 25 -6.57 8.02 4.50
C LEU A 25 -6.25 8.61 5.87
N GLU A 26 -6.02 9.91 5.90
CA GLU A 26 -5.88 10.68 7.13
C GLU A 26 -6.57 12.03 6.95
N ASN A 27 -7.36 12.45 7.95
CA ASN A 27 -8.07 13.74 7.93
C ASN A 27 -8.92 13.99 6.66
N GLY A 28 -9.49 12.93 6.07
CA GLY A 28 -10.28 13.01 4.84
C GLY A 28 -9.45 13.06 3.55
N ILE A 29 -8.12 13.11 3.64
CA ILE A 29 -7.21 13.13 2.51
C ILE A 29 -6.77 11.69 2.20
N LYS A 30 -7.13 11.23 1.00
CA LYS A 30 -6.77 9.90 0.49
C LYS A 30 -5.53 10.00 -0.39
N GLN A 31 -4.54 9.16 -0.11
CA GLN A 31 -3.27 9.08 -0.85
C GLN A 31 -3.02 7.63 -1.28
N ASN A 32 -2.72 7.41 -2.56
CA ASN A 32 -2.27 6.10 -3.07
C ASN A 32 -0.74 6.11 -3.12
N LEU A 33 -0.11 5.34 -2.23
CA LEU A 33 1.34 5.34 -2.05
C LEU A 33 2.08 4.51 -3.10
N THR A 34 1.36 3.63 -3.82
CA THR A 34 1.95 2.73 -4.83
C THR A 34 1.40 2.94 -6.22
N GLN A 35 0.66 4.04 -6.46
CA GLN A 35 -0.01 4.29 -7.74
C GLN A 35 0.93 4.16 -8.93
N GLN A 36 2.14 4.72 -8.81
CA GLN A 36 3.17 4.78 -9.87
C GLN A 36 4.07 3.52 -9.92
N TRP A 37 3.84 2.54 -9.07
CA TRP A 37 4.64 1.32 -9.01
C TRP A 37 3.87 0.14 -9.60
N ASP A 38 4.45 -0.58 -10.56
CA ASP A 38 3.72 -1.58 -11.35
C ASP A 38 3.42 -2.90 -10.62
N GLY A 39 3.98 -3.11 -9.43
CA GLY A 39 3.75 -4.32 -8.66
C GLY A 39 2.41 -4.35 -7.91
N THR A 40 1.98 -5.54 -7.51
CA THR A 40 0.79 -5.75 -6.69
C THR A 40 1.18 -5.95 -5.23
N VAL A 41 0.56 -5.19 -4.33
CA VAL A 41 0.81 -5.32 -2.89
C VAL A 41 0.08 -6.55 -2.35
N GLY A 42 0.83 -7.45 -1.69
CA GLY A 42 0.27 -8.64 -1.05
C GLY A 42 -0.24 -8.39 0.36
N SER A 43 0.64 -7.90 1.24
CA SER A 43 0.31 -7.54 2.62
C SER A 43 1.15 -6.35 3.07
N PHE A 44 0.70 -5.62 4.08
CA PHE A 44 1.46 -4.48 4.59
C PHE A 44 1.40 -4.38 6.12
N LYS A 45 2.36 -3.63 6.67
CA LYS A 45 2.42 -3.29 8.08
C LYS A 45 3.02 -1.91 8.28
N TRP A 46 2.37 -1.12 9.14
CA TRP A 46 2.94 0.13 9.61
C TRP A 46 4.21 -0.13 10.43
N SER A 47 5.22 0.70 10.19
CA SER A 47 6.33 0.90 11.12
C SER A 47 5.80 1.38 12.48
N LYS A 48 6.59 1.17 13.54
CA LYS A 48 6.23 1.64 14.90
C LYS A 48 6.05 3.17 14.96
N SER A 49 6.76 3.92 14.11
CA SER A 49 6.69 5.37 14.04
C SER A 49 5.48 5.89 13.25
N GLY A 50 4.84 5.04 12.43
CA GLY A 50 3.73 5.44 11.55
C GLY A 50 4.15 6.28 10.34
N GLN A 51 5.45 6.45 10.07
CA GLN A 51 5.96 7.24 8.93
C GLN A 51 6.30 6.40 7.71
N THR A 52 6.30 5.08 7.87
CA THR A 52 6.65 4.11 6.83
C THR A 52 5.70 2.93 6.87
N LEU A 53 5.29 2.45 5.71
CA LEU A 53 4.66 1.14 5.55
C LEU A 53 5.65 0.19 4.91
N TYR A 54 5.81 -0.98 5.53
CA TYR A 54 6.47 -2.12 4.93
C TYR A 54 5.42 -2.97 4.22
N PHE A 55 5.74 -3.50 3.05
CA PHE A 55 4.80 -4.35 2.32
C PHE A 55 5.50 -5.46 1.56
N THR A 56 4.78 -6.56 1.33
CA THR A 56 5.25 -7.68 0.54
C THR A 56 4.70 -7.61 -0.88
N ALA A 57 5.47 -8.09 -1.85
CA ALA A 57 4.99 -8.24 -3.21
C ALA A 57 5.75 -9.32 -4.00
N PRO A 58 5.08 -9.96 -4.98
CA PRO A 58 5.73 -10.90 -5.88
C PRO A 58 6.61 -10.17 -6.90
N ILE A 59 7.88 -10.57 -7.02
CA ILE A 59 8.81 -10.16 -8.07
C ILE A 59 9.53 -11.42 -8.57
N GLU A 60 9.42 -11.69 -9.87
CA GLU A 60 10.13 -12.79 -10.56
C GLU A 60 10.01 -14.15 -9.84
N GLY A 61 8.80 -14.49 -9.38
CA GLY A 61 8.54 -15.77 -8.71
C GLY A 61 8.95 -15.83 -7.23
N THR A 62 9.41 -14.72 -6.65
CA THR A 62 9.75 -14.60 -5.22
C THR A 62 8.85 -13.58 -4.54
N ILE A 63 8.65 -13.70 -3.23
CA ILE A 63 7.98 -12.66 -2.42
C ILE A 63 9.07 -11.82 -1.77
N GLN A 64 9.07 -10.52 -2.06
CA GLN A 64 10.06 -9.58 -1.55
C GLN A 64 9.42 -8.57 -0.60
N LEU A 65 10.25 -8.01 0.30
CA LEU A 65 9.87 -6.98 1.27
C LEU A 65 10.30 -5.61 0.74
N PHE A 66 9.35 -4.68 0.72
CA PHE A 66 9.53 -3.29 0.30
C PHE A 66 9.13 -2.35 1.43
N GLN A 67 9.47 -1.07 1.26
CA GLN A 67 8.98 0.01 2.10
C GLN A 67 8.57 1.22 1.27
N VAL A 68 7.60 1.97 1.77
CA VAL A 68 7.23 3.29 1.24
C VAL A 68 7.01 4.25 2.40
N ASN A 69 7.45 5.48 2.22
CA ASN A 69 7.23 6.54 3.22
C ASN A 69 5.83 7.11 3.06
N TYR A 70 5.18 7.32 4.19
CA TYR A 70 3.93 8.06 4.26
C TYR A 70 4.24 9.52 4.62
N PRO A 71 3.94 10.49 3.73
CA PRO A 71 4.34 11.88 3.93
C PRO A 71 3.49 12.64 4.96
N GLY A 72 2.32 12.10 5.34
CA GLY A 72 1.40 12.73 6.30
C GLY A 72 0.04 13.06 5.74
#